data_AF-A0A2J6HXS8-F1
#
_entry.id   AF-A0A2J6HXS8-F1
#
_cell.length_a   1.000
_cell.length_b   1.000
_cell.length_c   1.000
_cell.angle_alpha   90.00
_cell.angle_beta   90.00
_cell.angle_gamma   90.00
#
_symmetry.space_group_name_H-M   'P 1'
#
loop_
_entity.id
_entity.type
_entity.pdbx_description
1 polymer ?
#
loop_
_entity_poly.entity_id
_entity_poly.type
_entity_poly.pdbx_seq_one_letter_code
_entity_poly.pdbx_strand_id
1 'polypeptide(L)'
;GVPWMYSALLQLHKMGKFEDAALLAALIGASKMGFYQEMGGDNLIPDDSRIDEAGNFIQKIEAGEFGVVPSGYEFKDFNPNYPDAQVGPFLKSMLRGVASGLGVSYHSLANDLESVNFSSARAGVLEERDQWMMLQEWLKEHFHEPVFELWLSNSCLTKKLPFSLDRLDKLSDVYFQGKRWPWVDPLKDVNANIAAIKNGLKSRSAVVNESGSDIEDVFDQLAMETDLAADKGLTISETPNASPESEVDEDEEETA
;
A
#
# COMPACT_ATOMS: atom_id res chain seq x y z
N GLY A 1 -21.47 -14.39 -0.10
CA GLY A 1 -21.17 -13.00 -0.51
C GLY A 1 -20.07 -12.99 -1.55
N VAL A 2 -19.92 -11.90 -2.28
CA VAL A 2 -18.76 -11.66 -3.17
C VAL A 2 -17.67 -10.96 -2.34
N PRO A 3 -16.40 -11.40 -2.36
CA PRO A 3 -15.31 -10.73 -1.66
C PRO A 3 -15.08 -9.31 -2.17
N TRP A 4 -14.70 -8.37 -1.30
CA TRP A 4 -14.41 -6.98 -1.70
C TRP A 4 -13.28 -6.86 -2.72
N MET A 5 -12.34 -7.81 -2.76
CA MET A 5 -11.23 -7.82 -3.71
C MET A 5 -11.60 -8.37 -5.10
N TYR A 6 -12.85 -8.80 -5.33
CA TYR A 6 -13.23 -9.52 -6.54
C TYR A 6 -12.91 -8.79 -7.85
N SER A 7 -13.10 -7.46 -7.88
CA SER A 7 -12.76 -6.58 -9.00
C SER A 7 -11.29 -6.63 -9.40
N ALA A 8 -10.38 -6.81 -8.43
CA ALA A 8 -8.94 -6.79 -8.63
C ALA A 8 -8.32 -8.19 -8.84
N LEU A 9 -9.00 -9.27 -8.44
CA LEU A 9 -8.46 -10.64 -8.48
C LEU A 9 -8.01 -11.06 -9.88
N LEU A 10 -8.82 -10.81 -10.90
CA LEU A 10 -8.48 -11.21 -12.27
C LEU A 10 -7.23 -10.46 -12.78
N GLN A 11 -7.07 -9.20 -12.38
CA GLN A 11 -5.95 -8.38 -12.78
C GLN A 11 -4.67 -8.81 -12.06
N LEU A 12 -4.74 -9.09 -10.75
CA LEU A 12 -3.64 -9.68 -9.97
C LEU A 12 -3.18 -11.02 -10.56
N HIS A 13 -4.12 -11.89 -10.91
CA HIS A 13 -3.80 -13.20 -11.51
C HIS A 13 -3.08 -13.07 -12.86
N LYS A 14 -3.54 -12.14 -13.71
CA LYS A 14 -2.87 -11.86 -14.99
C LYS A 14 -1.49 -11.25 -14.80
N MET A 15 -1.33 -10.40 -13.78
CA MET A 15 -0.07 -9.76 -13.45
C MET A 15 0.98 -10.79 -13.04
N GLY A 16 0.65 -11.70 -12.12
CA GLY A 16 1.56 -12.77 -11.72
C GLY A 16 1.99 -13.67 -12.89
N LYS A 17 1.03 -14.04 -13.77
CA LYS A 17 1.37 -14.78 -14.99
C LYS A 17 2.29 -14.02 -15.93
N PHE A 18 2.14 -12.71 -16.01
CA PHE A 18 3.00 -11.87 -16.83
C PHE A 18 4.40 -11.76 -16.21
N GLU A 19 4.52 -11.59 -14.89
CA GLU A 19 5.81 -11.57 -14.18
C GLU A 19 6.59 -12.87 -14.36
N ASP A 20 5.92 -14.02 -14.24
CA ASP A 20 6.54 -15.33 -14.48
C ASP A 20 7.03 -15.47 -15.93
N ALA A 21 6.19 -15.08 -16.90
CA ALA A 21 6.55 -15.14 -18.32
C ALA A 21 7.69 -14.15 -18.66
N ALA A 22 7.67 -12.97 -18.04
CA ALA A 22 8.70 -11.95 -18.17
C ALA A 22 10.05 -12.44 -17.66
N LEU A 23 10.07 -13.07 -16.49
CA LEU A 23 11.26 -13.65 -15.89
C LEU A 23 11.81 -14.79 -16.77
N LEU A 24 10.94 -15.71 -17.22
CA LEU A 24 11.35 -16.80 -18.11
C LEU A 24 11.93 -16.26 -19.43
N ALA A 25 11.29 -15.25 -20.01
CA ALA A 25 11.79 -14.65 -21.24
C ALA A 25 13.12 -13.91 -21.04
N ALA A 26 13.32 -13.25 -19.90
CA ALA A 26 14.60 -12.64 -19.53
C ALA A 26 15.70 -13.70 -19.32
N LEU A 27 15.39 -14.84 -18.70
CA LEU A 27 16.33 -15.97 -18.56
C LEU A 27 16.70 -16.59 -19.91
N ILE A 28 15.73 -16.77 -20.80
CA ILE A 28 15.97 -17.30 -22.15
C ILE A 28 16.78 -16.28 -22.97
N GLY A 29 16.49 -14.97 -22.87
CA GLY A 29 17.26 -13.93 -23.55
C GLY A 29 18.70 -13.79 -23.02
N ALA A 30 18.91 -14.02 -21.71
CA ALA A 30 20.24 -14.08 -21.13
C ALA A 30 21.02 -15.34 -21.57
N SER A 31 20.30 -16.41 -21.93
CA SER A 31 20.86 -17.63 -22.47
C SER A 31 21.10 -17.44 -23.97
N LYS A 32 22.35 -17.27 -24.38
CA LYS A 32 22.69 -17.27 -25.81
C LYS A 32 22.39 -18.65 -26.38
N MET A 33 21.42 -18.74 -27.29
CA MET A 33 21.04 -19.96 -27.96
C MET A 33 21.30 -19.82 -29.45
N GLY A 34 21.49 -20.94 -30.14
CA GLY A 34 21.57 -20.93 -31.60
C GLY A 34 21.31 -22.29 -32.17
N PHE A 35 20.96 -22.31 -33.45
CA PHE A 35 20.66 -23.52 -34.19
C PHE A 35 21.70 -23.71 -35.29
N TYR A 36 22.10 -24.94 -35.52
CA TYR A 36 22.88 -25.28 -36.71
C TYR A 36 21.91 -25.54 -37.88
N GLN A 37 22.09 -24.81 -38.97
CA GLN A 37 21.33 -24.99 -40.20
C GLN A 37 22.23 -25.66 -41.25
N GLU A 38 21.80 -26.79 -41.80
CA GLU A 38 22.52 -27.50 -42.86
C GLU A 38 22.49 -26.68 -44.17
N MET A 39 23.66 -26.49 -44.76
CA MET A 39 23.84 -25.82 -46.05
C MET A 39 24.11 -26.86 -47.14
N GLY A 40 23.06 -27.21 -47.87
CA GLY A 40 23.14 -28.03 -49.08
C GLY A 40 23.19 -29.53 -48.79
N GLY A 41 22.18 -30.25 -49.26
CA GLY A 41 22.12 -31.70 -49.14
C GLY A 41 23.11 -32.36 -50.09
N ASP A 42 24.24 -32.83 -49.56
CA ASP A 42 24.89 -34.05 -50.00
C ASP A 42 25.64 -34.66 -48.82
N ASN A 43 25.50 -35.98 -48.65
CA ASN A 43 25.91 -36.74 -47.47
C ASN A 43 27.35 -36.45 -47.04
N LEU A 44 27.55 -35.62 -46.01
CA LEU A 44 28.79 -35.60 -45.25
C LEU A 44 28.65 -36.55 -44.06
N ILE A 45 29.42 -37.63 -44.12
CA ILE A 45 29.62 -38.58 -43.01
C ILE A 45 30.17 -37.77 -41.82
N PRO A 46 29.53 -37.82 -40.63
CA PRO A 46 29.99 -37.04 -39.49
C PRO A 46 31.35 -37.57 -39.01
N ASP A 47 32.26 -36.64 -38.70
CA ASP A 47 33.53 -36.93 -38.03
C ASP A 47 33.24 -37.51 -36.63
N ASP A 48 33.73 -38.73 -36.39
CA ASP A 48 33.42 -39.65 -35.28
C ASP A 48 33.90 -39.15 -33.90
N SER A 49 34.39 -37.91 -33.83
CA SER A 49 34.93 -37.30 -32.62
C SER A 49 33.95 -36.36 -31.89
N ARG A 50 32.74 -36.14 -32.42
CA ARG A 50 31.79 -35.09 -31.93
C ARG A 50 30.34 -35.53 -31.76
N ILE A 51 30.14 -36.85 -31.73
CA ILE A 51 28.84 -37.50 -31.63
C ILE A 51 28.81 -38.30 -30.34
N ASP A 52 27.71 -38.25 -29.58
CA ASP A 52 27.52 -39.18 -28.46
C ASP A 52 27.34 -40.63 -28.97
N GLU A 53 27.40 -41.63 -28.09
CA GLU A 53 27.19 -43.04 -28.44
C GLU A 53 25.82 -43.32 -29.11
N ALA A 54 24.92 -42.34 -29.14
CA ALA A 54 23.60 -42.40 -29.75
C ALA A 54 23.45 -41.59 -31.06
N GLY A 55 24.53 -41.01 -31.59
CA GLY A 55 24.50 -40.29 -32.86
C GLY A 55 24.03 -38.82 -32.78
N ASN A 56 23.92 -38.25 -31.57
CA ASN A 56 23.57 -36.84 -31.39
C ASN A 56 24.83 -35.97 -31.29
N PHE A 57 24.78 -34.79 -31.91
CA PHE A 57 25.82 -33.76 -31.71
C PHE A 57 25.92 -33.38 -30.24
N ILE A 58 27.15 -33.18 -29.74
CA ILE A 58 27.38 -32.69 -28.37
C ILE A 58 26.85 -31.25 -28.25
N GLN A 59 25.64 -31.10 -27.71
CA GLN A 59 24.92 -29.83 -27.56
C GLN A 59 25.08 -29.20 -26.17
N LYS A 60 26.31 -29.16 -25.63
CA LYS A 60 26.60 -28.39 -24.41
C LYS A 60 27.48 -27.21 -24.77
N ILE A 61 26.89 -26.01 -24.74
CA ILE A 61 27.62 -24.76 -24.84
C ILE A 61 27.59 -24.16 -23.43
N GLU A 62 28.72 -24.21 -22.72
CA GLU A 62 28.89 -23.49 -21.46
C GLU A 62 29.30 -22.04 -21.74
N ALA A 63 28.93 -21.13 -20.84
CA ALA A 63 29.20 -19.71 -21.00
C ALA A 63 30.72 -19.44 -21.11
N GLY A 64 31.17 -18.97 -22.28
CA GLY A 64 32.58 -18.64 -22.55
C GLY A 64 33.32 -19.65 -23.43
N GLU A 65 32.68 -20.75 -23.84
CA GLU A 65 33.25 -21.71 -24.80
C GLU A 65 32.74 -21.44 -26.23
N PHE A 66 33.66 -21.34 -27.19
CA PHE A 66 33.30 -21.23 -28.61
C PHE A 66 33.21 -22.63 -29.21
N GLY A 67 32.00 -23.09 -29.50
CA GLY A 67 31.77 -24.32 -30.26
C GLY A 67 32.26 -24.17 -31.71
N VAL A 68 33.01 -25.15 -32.22
CA VAL A 68 33.44 -25.20 -33.62
C VAL A 68 32.26 -25.70 -34.47
N VAL A 69 31.81 -24.89 -35.44
CA VAL A 69 30.74 -25.29 -36.36
C VAL A 69 31.24 -26.39 -37.31
N PRO A 70 30.53 -27.53 -37.44
CA PRO A 70 30.89 -28.57 -38.41
C PRO A 70 30.87 -28.08 -39.86
N SER A 71 31.73 -28.64 -40.71
CA SER A 71 31.77 -28.32 -42.15
C SER A 71 30.42 -28.65 -42.81
N GLY A 72 29.84 -27.70 -43.53
CA GLY A 72 28.50 -27.85 -44.15
C GLY A 72 27.33 -27.33 -43.30
N TYR A 73 27.56 -26.81 -42.09
CA TYR A 73 26.54 -26.19 -41.26
C TYR A 73 26.83 -24.70 -41.03
N GLU A 74 25.79 -23.87 -40.98
CA GLU A 74 25.84 -22.46 -40.57
C GLU A 74 25.23 -22.30 -39.17
N PHE A 75 25.87 -21.55 -38.28
CA PHE A 75 25.30 -21.20 -36.98
C PHE A 75 24.34 -20.03 -37.14
N LYS A 76 23.06 -20.26 -36.86
CA LYS A 76 22.04 -19.22 -36.78
C LYS A 76 21.80 -18.85 -35.33
N ASP A 77 22.19 -17.63 -34.97
CA ASP A 77 21.92 -17.06 -33.65
C ASP A 77 20.40 -16.98 -33.40
N PHE A 78 19.97 -17.48 -32.25
CA PHE A 78 18.61 -17.30 -31.74
C PHE A 78 18.71 -16.44 -30.48
N ASN A 79 18.56 -15.13 -30.70
CA ASN A 79 18.51 -14.16 -29.63
C ASN A 79 17.08 -13.59 -29.53
N PRO A 80 16.23 -14.11 -28.64
CA PRO A 80 14.92 -13.52 -28.42
C PRO A 80 15.10 -12.15 -27.76
N ASN A 81 14.86 -11.08 -28.52
CA ASN A 81 14.81 -9.73 -27.99
C ASN A 81 13.63 -9.61 -27.01
N TYR A 82 13.92 -9.70 -25.71
CA TYR A 82 12.96 -9.42 -24.67
C TYR A 82 12.90 -7.90 -24.41
N PRO A 83 11.73 -7.25 -24.53
CA PRO A 83 11.60 -5.81 -24.35
C PRO A 83 11.60 -5.43 -22.86
N ASP A 84 12.77 -5.48 -22.22
CA ASP A 84 12.98 -5.17 -20.80
C ASP A 84 12.40 -3.78 -20.42
N ALA A 85 12.59 -2.78 -21.28
CA ALA A 85 12.16 -1.40 -21.04
C ALA A 85 10.62 -1.20 -20.92
N GLN A 86 9.80 -2.15 -21.36
CA GLN A 86 8.33 -2.02 -21.34
C GLN A 86 7.65 -2.76 -20.18
N VAL A 87 8.40 -3.57 -19.43
CA VAL A 87 7.88 -4.34 -18.30
C VAL A 87 7.40 -3.43 -17.18
N GLY A 88 8.23 -2.46 -16.79
CA GLY A 88 7.92 -1.50 -15.72
C GLY A 88 6.63 -0.70 -15.96
N PRO A 89 6.48 0.00 -17.10
CA PRO A 89 5.26 0.73 -17.42
C PRO A 89 4.00 -0.15 -17.46
N PHE A 90 4.12 -1.38 -17.96
CA PHE A 90 3.00 -2.32 -18.01
C PHE A 90 2.57 -2.75 -16.60
N LEU A 91 3.51 -3.18 -15.75
CA LEU A 91 3.23 -3.54 -14.36
C LEU A 91 2.64 -2.37 -13.57
N LYS A 92 3.17 -1.16 -13.77
CA LYS A 92 2.63 0.09 -13.19
C LYS A 92 1.18 0.34 -13.61
N SER A 93 0.85 0.15 -14.89
CA SER A 93 -0.54 0.24 -15.38
C SER A 93 -1.44 -0.84 -14.78
N MET A 94 -0.95 -2.07 -14.64
CA MET A 94 -1.70 -3.16 -14.03
C MET A 94 -1.99 -2.89 -12.54
N LEU A 95 -0.99 -2.45 -11.78
CA LEU A 95 -1.14 -2.10 -10.37
C LEU A 95 -2.08 -0.92 -10.15
N ARG A 96 -2.10 0.07 -11.06
CA ARG A 96 -3.09 1.16 -11.01
C ARG A 96 -4.52 0.65 -11.14
N GLY A 97 -4.77 -0.29 -12.05
CA GLY A 97 -6.10 -0.90 -12.17
C GLY A 97 -6.49 -1.74 -10.94
N VAL A 98 -5.53 -2.45 -10.35
CA VAL A 98 -5.73 -3.16 -9.06
C VAL A 98 -6.07 -2.16 -7.95
N ALA A 99 -5.34 -1.06 -7.83
CA ALA A 99 -5.57 -0.01 -6.83
C ALA A 99 -6.99 0.58 -6.96
N SER A 100 -7.42 0.92 -8.19
CA SER A 100 -8.78 1.37 -8.46
C SER A 100 -9.83 0.32 -8.11
N GLY A 101 -9.57 -0.96 -8.36
CA GLY A 101 -10.47 -2.05 -8.00
C GLY A 101 -10.61 -2.26 -6.48
N LEU A 102 -9.55 -1.99 -5.73
CA LEU A 102 -9.49 -2.12 -4.27
C LEU A 102 -9.94 -0.86 -3.51
N GLY A 103 -10.10 0.28 -4.20
CA GLY A 103 -10.44 1.56 -3.55
C GLY A 103 -9.30 2.16 -2.74
N VAL A 104 -8.05 1.85 -3.09
CA VAL A 104 -6.85 2.39 -2.42
C VAL A 104 -6.00 3.18 -3.40
N SER A 105 -5.16 4.09 -2.89
CA SER A 105 -4.25 4.83 -3.75
C SER A 105 -3.13 3.94 -4.29
N TYR A 106 -2.75 4.12 -5.57
CA TYR A 106 -1.66 3.36 -6.19
C TYR A 106 -0.35 3.52 -5.42
N HIS A 107 -0.06 4.73 -4.95
CA HIS A 107 1.18 5.06 -4.26
C HIS A 107 1.32 4.31 -2.93
N SER A 108 0.24 4.22 -2.15
CA SER A 108 0.20 3.39 -0.94
C SER A 108 0.30 1.90 -1.25
N LEU A 109 -0.41 1.43 -2.29
CA LEU A 109 -0.45 0.00 -2.63
C LEU A 109 0.88 -0.53 -3.18
N ALA A 110 1.51 0.24 -4.08
CA ALA A 110 2.72 -0.15 -4.79
C ALA A 110 4.00 0.34 -4.09
N ASN A 111 3.89 1.13 -3.00
CA ASN A 111 5.01 1.84 -2.38
C ASN A 111 5.84 2.67 -3.39
N ASP A 112 5.18 3.24 -4.40
CA ASP A 112 5.81 4.01 -5.47
C ASP A 112 5.46 5.49 -5.31
N LEU A 113 6.47 6.30 -4.97
CA LEU A 113 6.36 7.75 -4.79
C LEU A 113 7.09 8.54 -5.90
N GLU A 114 7.54 7.92 -6.99
CA GLU A 114 8.37 8.59 -8.02
C GLU A 114 7.64 9.75 -8.72
N SER A 115 6.33 9.66 -8.89
CA SER A 115 5.55 10.59 -9.74
C SER A 115 4.53 11.41 -8.96
N VAL A 116 4.75 11.61 -7.66
CA VAL A 116 3.78 12.26 -6.76
C VAL A 116 4.29 13.59 -6.27
N ASN A 117 3.51 14.65 -6.48
CA ASN A 117 3.73 15.94 -5.81
C ASN A 117 2.92 16.02 -4.51
N PHE A 118 3.28 16.91 -3.59
CA PHE A 118 2.64 17.00 -2.26
C PHE A 118 1.11 17.11 -2.33
N SER A 119 0.59 17.93 -3.23
CA SER A 119 -0.86 18.16 -3.40
C SER A 119 -1.60 16.91 -3.88
N SER A 120 -1.06 16.19 -4.87
CA SER A 120 -1.65 14.94 -5.38
C SER A 120 -1.52 13.80 -4.39
N ALA A 121 -0.43 13.72 -3.62
CA ALA A 121 -0.28 12.78 -2.52
C ALA A 121 -1.38 12.98 -1.47
N ARG A 122 -1.60 14.24 -1.08
CA ARG A 122 -2.60 14.61 -0.07
C ARG A 122 -4.00 14.25 -0.53
N ALA A 123 -4.35 14.54 -1.79
CA ALA A 123 -5.65 14.17 -2.35
C ALA A 123 -5.86 12.64 -2.35
N GLY A 124 -4.88 11.86 -2.80
CA GLY A 124 -4.98 10.40 -2.81
C GLY A 124 -5.10 9.78 -1.41
N VAL A 125 -4.32 10.28 -0.44
CA VAL A 125 -4.40 9.83 0.96
C VAL A 125 -5.74 10.19 1.58
N LEU A 126 -6.34 11.32 1.20
CA LEU A 126 -7.65 11.74 1.69
C LEU A 126 -8.77 10.82 1.23
N GLU A 127 -8.82 10.54 -0.08
CA GLU A 127 -9.79 9.61 -0.64
C GLU A 127 -9.65 8.22 -0.03
N GLU A 128 -8.41 7.76 0.14
CA GLU A 128 -8.12 6.46 0.77
C GLU A 128 -8.59 6.42 2.24
N ARG A 129 -8.33 7.47 3.03
CA ARG A 129 -8.82 7.56 4.41
C ARG A 129 -10.35 7.56 4.49
N ASP A 130 -11.02 8.23 3.56
CA ASP A 130 -12.49 8.23 3.49
C ASP A 130 -13.04 6.81 3.24
N GLN A 131 -12.43 6.06 2.31
CA GLN A 131 -12.76 4.65 2.11
C GLN A 131 -12.55 3.82 3.39
N TRP A 132 -11.43 4.01 4.10
CA TRP A 132 -11.19 3.31 5.36
C TRP A 132 -12.24 3.67 6.44
N MET A 133 -12.68 4.92 6.51
CA MET A 133 -13.75 5.32 7.44
C MET A 133 -15.09 4.66 7.09
N MET A 134 -15.44 4.58 5.80
CA MET A 134 -16.62 3.84 5.35
C MET A 134 -16.58 2.37 5.77
N LEU A 135 -15.44 1.69 5.58
CA LEU A 135 -15.29 0.30 5.98
C LEU A 135 -15.34 0.10 7.50
N GLN A 136 -14.77 1.03 8.26
CA GLN A 136 -14.86 1.03 9.73
C GLN A 136 -16.32 1.18 10.19
N GLU A 137 -17.08 2.07 9.56
CA GLU A 137 -18.50 2.28 9.87
C GLU A 137 -19.34 1.05 9.51
N TRP A 138 -19.10 0.46 8.34
CA TRP A 138 -19.75 -0.79 7.95
C TRP A 138 -19.48 -1.91 8.97
N LEU A 139 -18.23 -2.07 9.39
CA LEU A 139 -17.85 -3.07 10.41
C LEU A 139 -18.49 -2.76 11.77
N LYS A 140 -18.60 -1.48 12.12
CA LYS A 140 -19.27 -1.04 13.36
C LYS A 140 -20.73 -1.49 13.34
N GLU A 141 -21.49 -1.06 12.33
CA GLU A 141 -22.93 -1.31 12.20
C GLU A 141 -23.28 -2.80 12.06
N HIS A 142 -22.47 -3.56 11.31
CA HIS A 142 -22.81 -4.95 10.96
C HIS A 142 -22.20 -5.99 11.89
N PHE A 143 -21.19 -5.62 12.69
CA PHE A 143 -20.50 -6.55 13.57
C PHE A 143 -20.40 -6.05 15.00
N HIS A 144 -19.80 -4.88 15.24
CA HIS A 144 -19.55 -4.44 16.62
C HIS A 144 -20.83 -4.13 17.39
N GLU A 145 -21.75 -3.36 16.80
CA GLU A 145 -23.03 -2.99 17.44
C GLU A 145 -23.88 -4.23 17.76
N PRO A 146 -24.20 -5.14 16.81
CA PRO A 146 -25.00 -6.32 17.12
C PRO A 146 -24.36 -7.24 18.16
N VAL A 147 -23.03 -7.40 18.11
CA VAL A 147 -22.29 -8.23 19.07
C VAL A 147 -22.32 -7.59 20.46
N PHE A 148 -22.16 -6.28 20.54
CA PHE A 148 -22.20 -5.54 21.80
C PHE A 148 -23.58 -5.59 22.44
N GLU A 149 -24.65 -5.35 21.69
CA GLU A 149 -26.03 -5.44 22.19
C GLU A 149 -26.36 -6.84 22.72
N LEU A 150 -25.96 -7.88 21.99
CA LEU A 150 -26.17 -9.27 22.41
C LEU A 150 -25.33 -9.61 23.65
N TRP A 151 -24.08 -9.15 23.71
CA TRP A 151 -23.23 -9.33 24.87
C TRP A 151 -23.79 -8.61 26.11
N LEU A 152 -24.26 -7.37 25.95
CA LEU A 152 -24.78 -6.53 27.02
C LEU A 152 -26.05 -7.15 27.61
N SER A 153 -27.00 -7.54 26.76
CA SER A 153 -28.24 -8.20 27.19
C SER A 153 -27.96 -9.52 27.93
N ASN A 154 -27.06 -10.37 27.42
CA ASN A 154 -26.69 -11.61 28.11
C ASN A 154 -25.96 -11.36 29.43
N SER A 155 -25.11 -10.34 29.50
CA SER A 155 -24.36 -9.98 30.70
C SER A 155 -25.27 -9.45 31.82
N CYS A 156 -26.33 -8.72 31.46
CA CYS A 156 -27.39 -8.33 32.37
C CYS A 156 -28.23 -9.54 32.84
N LEU A 157 -28.64 -10.43 31.92
CA LEU A 157 -29.43 -11.64 32.25
C LEU A 157 -28.68 -12.59 33.20
N THR A 158 -27.38 -12.77 32.97
CA THR A 158 -26.51 -13.62 33.79
C THR A 158 -26.05 -12.94 35.09
N LYS A 159 -26.48 -11.70 35.34
CA LYS A 159 -26.11 -10.87 36.51
C LYS A 159 -24.61 -10.68 36.69
N LYS A 160 -23.85 -10.70 35.59
CA LYS A 160 -22.42 -10.32 35.60
C LYS A 160 -22.24 -8.81 35.71
N LEU A 161 -23.19 -8.05 35.17
CA LEU A 161 -23.26 -6.61 35.33
C LEU A 161 -24.32 -6.25 36.38
N PRO A 162 -24.08 -5.22 37.21
CA PRO A 162 -25.01 -4.77 38.25
C PRO A 162 -26.17 -3.93 37.68
N PHE A 163 -26.47 -4.08 36.39
CA PHE A 163 -27.47 -3.29 35.67
C PHE A 163 -28.69 -4.15 35.32
N SER A 164 -29.86 -3.54 35.48
CA SER A 164 -31.15 -4.12 35.15
C SER A 164 -31.50 -3.89 33.67
N LEU A 165 -32.36 -4.76 33.12
CA LEU A 165 -32.69 -4.77 31.69
C LEU A 165 -33.44 -3.51 31.21
N ASP A 166 -34.08 -2.78 32.12
CA ASP A 166 -34.76 -1.50 31.87
C ASP A 166 -33.81 -0.37 31.47
N ARG A 167 -32.50 -0.54 31.68
CA ARG A 167 -31.48 0.43 31.30
C ARG A 167 -30.69 0.04 30.04
N LEU A 168 -31.06 -1.04 29.35
CA LEU A 168 -30.34 -1.50 28.17
C LEU A 168 -30.22 -0.41 27.11
N ASP A 169 -31.30 0.30 26.78
CA ASP A 169 -31.30 1.36 25.76
C ASP A 169 -30.28 2.48 26.04
N LYS A 170 -30.01 2.77 27.32
CA LYS A 170 -29.02 3.78 27.72
C LYS A 170 -27.60 3.22 27.74
N LEU A 171 -27.45 1.93 27.99
CA LEU A 171 -26.15 1.26 28.06
C LEU A 171 -25.68 0.78 26.68
N SER A 172 -26.59 0.66 25.72
CA SER A 172 -26.30 0.37 24.30
C SER A 172 -25.84 1.59 23.53
N ASP A 173 -26.04 2.80 24.06
CA ASP A 173 -25.54 4.05 23.47
C ASP A 173 -24.02 4.16 23.70
N VAL A 174 -23.27 3.40 22.92
CA VAL A 174 -21.81 3.34 22.97
C VAL A 174 -21.21 3.95 21.72
N TYR A 175 -20.11 4.68 21.92
CA TYR A 175 -19.35 5.26 20.83
C TYR A 175 -18.17 4.36 20.47
N PHE A 176 -18.15 3.83 19.24
CA PHE A 176 -17.02 3.07 18.72
C PHE A 176 -16.03 3.99 18.02
N GLN A 177 -14.86 4.16 18.62
CA GLN A 177 -13.80 4.97 18.04
C GLN A 177 -12.96 4.15 17.04
N GLY A 178 -13.12 4.48 15.76
CA GLY A 178 -12.26 3.94 14.70
C GLY A 178 -10.89 4.59 14.67
N LYS A 179 -9.93 3.93 13.99
CA LYS A 179 -8.59 4.50 13.77
C LYS A 179 -8.69 5.82 13.02
N ARG A 180 -7.93 6.80 13.47
CA ARG A 180 -7.71 8.07 12.77
C ARG A 180 -6.24 8.25 12.42
N TRP A 181 -5.93 9.24 11.59
CA TRP A 181 -4.60 9.45 11.06
C TRP A 181 -4.18 10.90 11.23
N PRO A 182 -2.94 11.17 11.70
CA PRO A 182 -2.40 12.51 11.67
C PRO A 182 -2.20 12.96 10.23
N TRP A 183 -2.19 14.27 10.04
CA TRP A 183 -1.82 14.89 8.78
C TRP A 183 -0.31 15.02 8.61
N VAL A 184 0.11 15.31 7.39
CA VAL A 184 1.53 15.47 7.04
C VAL A 184 2.12 16.75 7.63
N ASP A 185 1.34 17.83 7.69
CA ASP A 185 1.72 19.10 8.34
C ASP A 185 0.85 19.31 9.59
N PRO A 186 1.27 18.76 10.75
CA PRO A 186 0.48 18.84 11.97
C PRO A 186 0.29 20.28 12.45
N LEU A 187 1.22 21.21 12.14
CA LEU A 187 1.15 22.57 12.64
C LEU A 187 0.04 23.37 11.97
N LYS A 188 -0.05 23.32 10.64
CA LYS A 188 -1.12 24.03 9.90
C LYS A 188 -2.50 23.51 10.28
N ASP A 189 -2.64 22.19 10.43
CA ASP A 189 -3.93 21.58 10.76
C ASP A 189 -4.34 21.85 12.21
N VAL A 190 -3.41 21.86 13.17
CA VAL A 190 -3.69 22.28 14.56
C VAL A 190 -4.12 23.74 14.61
N ASN A 191 -3.44 24.64 13.89
CA ASN A 191 -3.82 26.05 13.83
C ASN A 191 -5.20 26.26 13.22
N ALA A 192 -5.52 25.52 12.15
CA ALA A 192 -6.85 25.52 11.55
C ALA A 192 -7.92 25.01 12.53
N ASN A 193 -7.63 23.94 13.28
CA ASN A 193 -8.52 23.41 14.32
C ASN A 193 -8.74 24.41 15.47
N ILE A 194 -7.69 25.09 15.93
CA ILE A 194 -7.80 26.15 16.95
C ILE A 194 -8.69 27.29 16.44
N ALA A 195 -8.48 27.73 15.19
CA ALA A 195 -9.31 28.76 14.57
C ALA A 195 -10.78 28.30 14.44
N ALA A 196 -11.02 27.05 14.01
CA ALA A 196 -12.36 26.49 13.90
C ALA A 196 -13.09 26.41 15.24
N ILE A 197 -12.39 26.01 16.32
CA ILE A 197 -12.94 25.99 17.67
C ILE A 197 -13.27 27.41 18.13
N LYS A 198 -12.36 28.38 17.94
CA LYS A 198 -12.58 29.78 18.33
C LYS A 198 -13.77 30.41 17.58
N ASN A 199 -13.97 30.04 16.32
CA ASN A 199 -15.08 30.50 15.49
C ASN A 199 -16.38 29.71 15.71
N GLY A 200 -16.40 28.71 16.60
CA GLY A 200 -17.58 27.88 16.86
C GLY A 200 -17.97 26.94 15.73
N LEU A 201 -17.09 26.71 14.75
CA LEU A 201 -17.32 25.79 13.63
C LEU A 201 -17.09 24.32 14.01
N LYS A 202 -16.33 24.08 15.09
CA LYS A 202 -15.95 22.73 15.53
C LYS A 202 -15.87 22.65 17.05
N SER A 203 -16.36 21.55 17.62
CA SER A 203 -16.23 21.28 19.06
C SER A 203 -14.83 20.76 19.40
N ARG A 204 -14.42 20.92 20.67
CA ARG A 204 -13.17 20.31 21.17
C ARG A 204 -13.21 18.79 21.05
N SER A 205 -14.35 18.17 21.36
CA SER A 205 -14.54 16.72 21.25
C SER A 205 -14.35 16.22 19.83
N ALA A 206 -14.83 16.96 18.82
CA ALA A 206 -14.63 16.60 17.42
C ALA A 206 -13.14 16.60 17.04
N VAL A 207 -12.36 17.57 17.52
CA VAL A 207 -10.91 17.64 17.26
C VAL A 207 -10.15 16.51 17.97
N VAL A 208 -10.49 16.21 19.23
CA VAL A 208 -9.85 15.13 20.00
C VAL A 208 -10.22 13.75 19.43
N ASN A 209 -11.46 13.58 18.98
CA ASN A 209 -11.92 12.36 18.33
C ASN A 209 -11.21 12.13 16.99
N GLU A 210 -10.87 13.18 16.26
CA GLU A 210 -10.06 13.11 15.03
C GLU A 210 -8.61 12.68 15.29
N SER A 211 -8.06 12.90 16.48
CA SER A 211 -6.78 12.31 16.87
C SER A 211 -6.90 10.87 17.37
N GLY A 212 -8.11 10.33 17.51
CA GLY A 212 -8.33 8.97 18.01
C GLY A 212 -8.27 8.86 19.53
N SER A 213 -8.46 9.96 20.25
CA SER A 213 -8.56 9.99 21.72
C SER A 213 -9.98 10.36 22.14
N ASP A 214 -10.33 10.07 23.39
CA ASP A 214 -11.54 10.58 24.02
C ASP A 214 -11.26 11.88 24.79
N ILE A 215 -12.23 12.80 24.78
CA ILE A 215 -12.09 14.09 25.44
C ILE A 215 -12.08 13.96 26.96
N GLU A 216 -12.82 13.02 27.53
CA GLU A 216 -12.85 12.79 28.97
C GLU A 216 -11.46 12.34 29.46
N ASP A 217 -10.88 11.34 28.79
CA ASP A 217 -9.51 10.89 29.05
C ASP A 217 -8.48 12.02 28.95
N VAL A 218 -8.59 12.88 27.93
CA VAL A 218 -7.67 14.01 27.75
C VAL A 218 -7.82 15.02 28.89
N PHE A 219 -9.05 15.33 29.31
CA PHE A 219 -9.27 16.28 30.41
C PHE A 219 -8.81 15.72 31.75
N ASP A 220 -9.04 14.43 32.01
CA ASP A 220 -8.55 13.76 33.21
C ASP A 220 -7.01 13.75 33.25
N GLN A 221 -6.36 13.46 32.12
CA GLN A 221 -4.90 13.52 32.00
C GLN A 221 -4.38 14.94 32.23
N LEU A 222 -4.96 15.96 31.60
CA LEU A 222 -4.56 17.35 31.79
C LEU A 222 -4.73 17.82 33.24
N ALA A 223 -5.78 17.39 33.93
CA ALA A 223 -5.99 17.67 35.34
C ALA A 223 -4.87 17.02 36.19
N MET A 224 -4.59 15.73 35.98
CA MET A 224 -3.51 15.02 36.68
C MET A 224 -2.14 15.63 36.41
N GLU A 225 -1.88 16.04 35.16
CA GLU A 225 -0.63 16.68 34.76
C GLU A 225 -0.44 18.04 35.42
N THR A 226 -1.53 18.81 35.52
CA THR A 226 -1.53 20.13 36.17
C THR A 226 -1.23 20.00 37.66
N ASP A 227 -1.87 19.06 38.35
CA ASP A 227 -1.64 18.78 39.77
C ASP A 227 -0.19 18.31 40.01
N LEU A 228 0.30 17.38 39.17
CA LEU A 228 1.67 16.88 39.25
C LEU A 228 2.72 17.97 38.95
N ALA A 229 2.42 18.86 38.01
CA ALA A 229 3.28 19.99 37.68
C ALA A 229 3.34 20.97 38.86
N ALA A 230 2.22 21.27 39.51
CA ALA A 230 2.17 22.08 40.71
C ALA A 230 2.99 21.45 41.85
N ASP A 231 2.86 20.15 42.08
CA ASP A 231 3.64 19.40 43.09
C ASP A 231 5.15 19.44 42.82
N LYS A 232 5.54 19.45 41.55
CA LYS A 232 6.96 19.50 41.11
C LYS A 232 7.48 20.91 40.89
N GLY A 233 6.67 21.95 41.09
CA GLY A 233 7.04 23.35 40.83
C GLY A 233 7.28 23.69 39.36
N LEU A 234 6.68 22.94 38.43
CA LEU A 234 6.73 23.19 36.98
C LEU A 234 5.55 24.08 36.56
N THR A 235 5.79 25.04 35.69
CA THR A 235 4.74 25.87 35.08
C THR A 235 4.48 25.40 33.66
N ILE A 236 3.30 24.83 33.41
CA ILE A 236 2.82 24.49 32.07
C ILE A 236 2.16 25.76 31.53
N SER A 237 2.81 26.46 30.59
CA SER A 237 2.28 27.68 30.00
C SER A 237 1.17 27.36 28.99
N GLU A 238 -0.03 27.92 29.18
CA GLU A 238 -1.21 27.71 28.32
C GLU A 238 -1.24 28.54 27.03
N THR A 239 -0.25 29.41 26.81
CA THR A 239 -0.19 30.29 25.64
C THR A 239 0.99 29.90 24.75
N PRO A 240 0.78 29.65 23.44
CA PRO A 240 1.90 29.61 22.52
C PRO A 240 2.54 31.00 22.56
N ASN A 241 3.81 31.04 22.95
CA ASN A 241 4.61 32.24 22.95
C ASN A 241 4.48 32.88 21.56
N ALA A 242 3.87 34.06 21.51
CA ALA A 242 3.80 34.81 20.28
C ALA A 242 5.22 35.17 19.84
N SER A 243 5.49 34.96 18.54
CA SER A 243 6.55 35.55 17.71
C SER A 243 7.83 34.71 17.46
N PRO A 244 8.48 34.87 16.29
CA PRO A 244 8.27 35.89 15.25
C PRO A 244 7.75 35.31 13.91
N GLU A 245 7.22 36.20 13.08
CA GLU A 245 7.03 35.99 11.64
C GLU A 245 8.31 35.36 11.05
N SER A 246 8.24 34.09 10.65
CA SER A 246 9.17 33.57 9.66
C SER A 246 8.72 34.12 8.32
N GLU A 247 9.53 35.01 7.76
CA GLU A 247 9.52 35.41 6.35
C GLU A 247 9.13 34.19 5.50
N VAL A 248 8.01 34.33 4.80
CA VAL A 248 7.69 33.45 3.69
C VAL A 248 8.63 33.89 2.58
N ASP A 249 9.75 33.21 2.43
CA ASP A 249 10.49 33.21 1.18
C ASP A 249 9.54 32.64 0.12
N GLU A 250 9.03 33.54 -0.71
CA GLU A 250 8.43 33.26 -2.01
C GLU A 250 9.53 32.75 -2.95
N ASP A 251 9.89 31.47 -2.83
CA ASP A 251 10.71 30.82 -3.86
C ASP A 251 9.85 29.82 -4.67
N GLU A 252 9.54 30.31 -5.88
CA GLU A 252 9.46 29.58 -7.14
C GLU A 252 8.14 28.86 -7.48
N GLU A 253 7.16 29.67 -7.90
CA GLU A 253 6.55 29.43 -9.22
C GLU A 253 7.66 29.43 -10.28
N GLU A 254 8.21 28.26 -10.61
CA GLU A 254 8.86 28.09 -11.91
C GLU A 254 8.12 27.03 -12.73
N THR A 255 7.44 27.57 -13.73
CA THR A 255 6.88 26.92 -14.90
C THR A 255 7.89 26.02 -15.61
N ALA A 256 7.54 24.76 -15.84
CA ALA A 256 7.79 24.01 -17.10
C ALA A 256 6.94 22.74 -17.16
#